data_AF-A0A848DJ60-F1
#
_entry.id   AF-A0A848DJ60-F1
#
_cell.length_a   1.000
_cell.length_b   1.000
_cell.length_c   1.000
_cell.angle_alpha   90.00
_cell.angle_beta   90.00
_cell.angle_gamma   90.00
#
_symmetry.space_group_name_H-M   'P 1'
#
loop_
_entity.id
_entity.type
_entity.pdbx_description
1 polymer ?
#
loop_
_entity_poly.entity_id
_entity_poly.type
_entity_poly.pdbx_seq_one_letter_code
_entity_poly.pdbx_strand_id
1 'polypeptide(L)'
;MRPYRPRVSRFWWLRRRSYLLFVLRELSSVFVAWFVVYLLLLVDAVYQGPDPYRRFLEWSGRPWVLVLNMVALAFVLLHAITWFNLAPKAMVLRMQGRRVPARLVAAAHFAAWGVASGVVAWIVLGGL
;
A
#
# COMPACT_ATOMS: atom_id res chain seq x y z
N MET A 1 -30.34 -37.38 -7.93
CA MET A 1 -30.44 -36.30 -6.92
C MET A 1 -29.75 -35.05 -7.47
N ARG A 2 -30.43 -33.90 -7.60
CA ARG A 2 -29.78 -32.65 -8.02
C ARG A 2 -29.11 -31.99 -6.80
N PRO A 3 -27.79 -31.77 -6.79
CA PRO A 3 -27.13 -31.13 -5.65
C PRO A 3 -27.63 -29.70 -5.47
N TYR A 4 -28.03 -29.33 -4.26
CA TYR A 4 -28.40 -27.96 -3.92
C TYR A 4 -27.17 -27.04 -4.03
N ARG A 5 -27.26 -25.97 -4.81
CA ARG A 5 -26.23 -24.93 -4.92
C ARG A 5 -26.72 -23.65 -4.23
N PRO A 6 -26.20 -23.29 -3.04
CA PRO A 6 -26.58 -22.05 -2.38
C PRO A 6 -26.17 -20.84 -3.23
N ARG A 7 -27.05 -19.83 -3.30
CA ARG A 7 -26.77 -18.57 -4.01
C ARG A 7 -25.82 -17.70 -3.17
N VAL A 8 -24.71 -17.27 -3.75
CA VAL A 8 -23.78 -16.35 -3.11
C VAL A 8 -24.25 -14.92 -3.32
N SER A 9 -24.48 -14.17 -2.25
CA SER A 9 -24.87 -12.76 -2.31
C SER A 9 -23.72 -11.87 -2.80
N ARG A 10 -24.00 -10.78 -3.53
CA ARG A 10 -22.98 -9.77 -3.92
C ARG A 10 -22.22 -9.18 -2.73
N PHE A 11 -22.87 -9.07 -1.57
CA PHE A 11 -22.30 -8.55 -0.33
C PHE A 11 -21.74 -9.66 0.59
N TRP A 12 -21.39 -10.82 0.03
CA TRP A 12 -20.82 -11.94 0.79
C TRP A 12 -19.59 -11.54 1.61
N TRP A 13 -18.81 -10.58 1.11
CA TRP A 13 -17.56 -10.12 1.71
C TRP A 13 -17.77 -9.34 3.02
N LEU A 14 -18.94 -8.72 3.21
CA LEU A 14 -19.29 -8.03 4.46
C LEU A 14 -19.64 -9.01 5.60
N ARG A 15 -19.84 -10.30 5.30
CA ARG A 15 -20.31 -11.29 6.28
C ARG A 15 -19.25 -11.69 7.30
N ARG A 16 -17.96 -11.63 6.94
CA ARG A 16 -16.85 -11.98 7.84
C ARG A 16 -15.70 -11.01 7.67
N ARG A 17 -15.06 -10.66 8.78
CA ARG A 17 -13.87 -9.77 8.80
C ARG A 17 -12.75 -10.25 7.86
N SER A 18 -12.52 -11.56 7.77
CA SER A 18 -11.51 -12.12 6.87
C SER A 18 -11.81 -11.86 5.38
N TYR A 19 -13.08 -11.97 4.98
CA TYR A 19 -13.50 -11.67 3.61
C TYR A 19 -13.46 -10.19 3.31
N LEU A 20 -13.85 -9.37 4.27
CA LEU A 20 -13.76 -7.91 4.17
C LEU A 20 -12.31 -7.47 4.00
N LEU A 21 -11.39 -7.94 4.84
CA LEU A 21 -9.96 -7.61 4.73
C LEU A 21 -9.36 -8.11 3.42
N PHE A 22 -9.77 -9.28 2.94
CA PHE A 22 -9.37 -9.78 1.62
C PHE A 22 -9.81 -8.83 0.50
N VAL A 23 -11.08 -8.45 0.46
CA VAL A 23 -11.60 -7.53 -0.59
C VAL A 23 -10.97 -6.14 -0.47
N LEU A 24 -10.81 -5.60 0.74
CA LEU A 24 -10.14 -4.31 0.95
C LEU A 24 -8.67 -4.35 0.51
N ARG A 25 -7.97 -5.47 0.73
CA ARG A 25 -6.62 -5.67 0.23
C ARG A 25 -6.60 -5.64 -1.30
N GLU A 26 -7.49 -6.34 -1.99
CA GLU A 26 -7.52 -6.28 -3.46
C GLU A 26 -7.89 -4.88 -3.97
N LEU A 27 -8.84 -4.22 -3.31
CA LEU A 27 -9.26 -2.85 -3.63
C LEU A 27 -8.14 -1.82 -3.46
N SER A 28 -7.19 -2.07 -2.54
CA SER A 28 -6.05 -1.18 -2.32
C SER A 28 -5.22 -0.93 -3.60
N SER A 29 -5.25 -1.83 -4.59
CA SER A 29 -4.57 -1.66 -5.88
C SER A 29 -4.98 -0.39 -6.63
N VAL A 30 -6.24 0.03 -6.51
CA VAL A 30 -6.75 1.27 -7.12
C VAL A 30 -6.08 2.49 -6.49
N PHE A 31 -5.88 2.47 -5.17
CA PHE A 31 -5.23 3.56 -4.44
C PHE A 31 -3.71 3.58 -4.67
N VAL A 32 -3.08 2.42 -4.83
CA VAL A 32 -1.68 2.33 -5.27
C VAL A 32 -1.54 2.96 -6.65
N ALA A 33 -2.43 2.62 -7.60
CA ALA A 33 -2.43 3.21 -8.94
C ALA A 33 -2.64 4.73 -8.90
N TRP A 34 -3.53 5.22 -8.04
CA TRP A 34 -3.71 6.65 -7.81
C TRP A 34 -2.41 7.34 -7.40
N PHE A 35 -1.66 6.79 -6.42
CA PHE A 35 -0.37 7.38 -6.02
C PHE A 35 0.65 7.37 -7.14
N VAL A 36 0.72 6.30 -7.94
CA VAL A 36 1.61 6.24 -9.09
C VAL A 36 1.31 7.39 -10.05
N VAL A 37 0.03 7.58 -10.41
CA VAL A 37 -0.39 8.69 -11.28
C VAL A 37 -0.10 10.05 -10.63
N TYR A 38 -0.43 10.22 -9.35
CA TYR A 38 -0.19 11.46 -8.61
C TYR A 38 1.29 11.85 -8.59
N LEU A 39 2.19 10.89 -8.35
CA LEU A 39 3.63 11.10 -8.36
C LEU A 39 4.17 11.37 -9.76
N LEU A 40 3.62 10.72 -10.80
CA LEU A 40 3.99 11.03 -12.19
C LEU A 40 3.59 12.45 -12.58
N LEU A 41 2.41 12.91 -12.16
CA LEU A 41 1.99 14.31 -12.35
C LEU A 41 2.90 15.29 -11.60
N LEU A 42 3.35 14.95 -10.39
CA LEU A 42 4.34 15.75 -9.66
C LEU A 42 5.67 15.82 -10.41
N VAL A 43 6.19 14.68 -10.88
CA VAL A 43 7.45 14.62 -11.65
C VAL A 43 7.35 15.44 -12.94
N ASP A 44 6.25 15.30 -13.66
CA ASP A 44 5.97 16.09 -14.88
C ASP A 44 5.89 17.58 -14.57
N ALA A 45 5.20 17.98 -13.51
CA ALA A 45 5.09 19.38 -13.09
C ALA A 45 6.46 19.96 -12.67
N VAL A 46 7.31 19.18 -12.00
CA VAL A 46 8.69 19.59 -11.68
C VAL A 46 9.54 19.72 -12.95
N TYR A 47 9.40 18.80 -13.89
CA TYR A 47 10.15 18.81 -15.15
C TYR A 47 9.81 20.02 -16.03
N GLN A 48 8.54 20.43 -16.07
CA GLN A 48 8.10 21.58 -16.88
C GLN A 48 8.45 22.95 -16.26
N GLY A 49 8.93 22.99 -15.02
CA GLY A 49 9.46 24.19 -14.38
C GLY A 49 8.55 24.85 -13.33
N PRO A 50 8.88 26.07 -12.88
CA PRO A 50 8.31 26.67 -11.68
C PRO A 50 6.80 26.92 -11.73
N ASP A 51 6.27 27.36 -12.87
CA ASP A 51 4.85 27.71 -13.00
C ASP A 51 3.93 26.47 -12.98
N PRO A 52 4.18 25.41 -13.78
CA PRO A 52 3.44 24.15 -13.67
C PRO A 52 3.53 23.53 -12.28
N TYR A 53 4.72 23.55 -11.66
CA TYR A 53 4.92 23.06 -10.30
C TYR A 53 4.05 23.80 -9.28
N ARG A 54 4.00 25.13 -9.31
CA ARG A 54 3.12 25.93 -8.44
C ARG A 54 1.65 25.57 -8.60
N ARG A 55 1.17 25.44 -9.84
CA ARG A 55 -0.22 25.02 -10.12
C ARG A 55 -0.52 23.63 -9.56
N PHE A 56 0.43 22.70 -9.68
CA PHE A 56 0.30 21.37 -9.10
C PHE A 56 0.20 21.43 -7.57
N LEU A 57 1.00 22.26 -6.91
CA LEU A 57 0.93 22.46 -5.45
C LEU A 57 -0.40 23.07 -5.02
N GLU A 58 -0.88 24.10 -5.72
CA GLU A 58 -2.19 24.71 -5.47
C GLU A 58 -3.34 23.71 -5.64
N TRP A 59 -3.30 22.90 -6.70
CA TRP A 59 -4.28 21.83 -6.91
C TRP A 59 -4.19 20.77 -5.80
N SER A 60 -2.98 20.34 -5.44
CA SER A 60 -2.72 19.35 -4.40
C SER A 60 -3.17 19.81 -3.01
N GLY A 61 -3.09 21.11 -2.75
CA GLY A 61 -3.55 21.73 -1.51
C GLY A 61 -5.08 21.83 -1.39
N ARG A 62 -5.85 21.50 -2.43
CA ARG A 62 -7.32 21.53 -2.36
C ARG A 62 -7.82 20.49 -1.34
N PRO A 63 -8.81 20.81 -0.49
CA PRO A 63 -9.25 19.93 0.59
C PRO A 63 -9.63 18.52 0.14
N TRP A 64 -10.29 18.37 -1.01
CA TRP A 64 -10.70 17.07 -1.53
C TRP A 64 -9.51 16.22 -1.99
N VAL A 65 -8.44 16.83 -2.52
CA VAL A 65 -7.21 16.11 -2.92
C VAL A 65 -6.49 15.62 -1.68
N LEU A 66 -6.41 16.44 -0.65
CA LEU A 66 -5.85 16.05 0.65
C LEU A 66 -6.62 14.85 1.24
N VAL A 67 -7.95 14.90 1.29
CA VAL A 67 -8.77 13.78 1.78
C VAL A 67 -8.54 12.53 0.94
N LEU A 68 -8.53 12.65 -0.40
CA LEU A 68 -8.27 11.52 -1.29
C LEU A 68 -6.88 10.91 -1.04
N ASN A 69 -5.84 11.73 -0.91
CA ASN A 69 -4.48 11.27 -0.64
C ASN A 69 -4.35 10.63 0.75
N MET A 70 -5.06 11.13 1.77
CA MET A 70 -5.10 10.52 3.10
C MET A 70 -5.79 9.15 3.10
N VAL A 71 -6.92 9.03 2.39
CA VAL A 71 -7.61 7.74 2.21
C VAL A 71 -6.73 6.78 1.40
N ALA A 72 -6.15 7.25 0.31
CA ALA A 72 -5.22 6.46 -0.49
C ALA A 72 -4.05 5.98 0.36
N LEU A 73 -3.47 6.84 1.21
CA LEU A 73 -2.37 6.50 2.10
C LEU A 73 -2.76 5.38 3.04
N ALA A 74 -3.94 5.46 3.65
CA ALA A 74 -4.45 4.40 4.52
C ALA A 74 -4.57 3.05 3.77
N PHE A 75 -5.05 3.06 2.52
CA PHE A 75 -5.12 1.85 1.68
C PHE A 75 -3.75 1.32 1.27
N VAL A 76 -2.78 2.18 0.97
CA VAL A 76 -1.40 1.77 0.67
C VAL A 76 -0.73 1.18 1.90
N LEU A 77 -0.98 1.72 3.10
CA LEU A 77 -0.51 1.13 4.36
C LEU A 77 -1.14 -0.24 4.60
N LEU A 78 -2.46 -0.37 4.39
CA LEU A 78 -3.15 -1.67 4.43
C LEU A 78 -2.53 -2.67 3.45
N HIS A 79 -2.25 -2.23 2.22
CA HIS A 79 -1.60 -3.03 1.19
C HIS A 79 -0.23 -3.53 1.67
N ALA A 80 0.65 -2.64 2.11
CA ALA A 80 1.98 -2.97 2.58
C ALA A 80 1.97 -3.93 3.78
N ILE A 81 1.16 -3.64 4.81
CA ILE A 81 1.06 -4.46 6.02
C ILE A 81 0.55 -5.87 5.68
N THR A 82 -0.49 -5.99 4.85
CA THR A 82 -1.01 -7.30 4.46
C THR A 82 -0.01 -8.05 3.60
N TRP A 83 0.67 -7.39 2.66
CA TRP A 83 1.73 -7.99 1.85
C TRP A 83 2.84 -8.54 2.74
N PHE A 84 3.38 -7.76 3.69
CA PHE A 84 4.49 -8.20 4.56
C PHE A 84 4.11 -9.38 5.45
N ASN A 85 2.83 -9.52 5.79
CA ASN A 85 2.32 -10.68 6.54
C ASN A 85 2.09 -11.92 5.67
N LEU A 86 1.87 -11.76 4.36
CA LEU A 86 1.62 -12.85 3.42
C LEU A 86 2.90 -13.35 2.74
N ALA A 87 3.81 -12.46 2.35
CA ALA A 87 5.02 -12.82 1.60
C ALA A 87 5.88 -13.90 2.27
N PRO A 88 6.14 -13.85 3.60
CA PRO A 88 6.88 -14.92 4.30
C PRO A 88 6.26 -16.31 4.19
N LYS A 89 4.94 -16.39 3.94
CA LYS A 89 4.23 -17.66 3.81
C LYS A 89 4.47 -18.31 2.44
N ALA A 90 4.75 -17.51 1.41
CA ALA A 90 5.09 -17.97 0.08
C ALA A 90 6.59 -18.30 -0.07
N MET A 91 7.44 -17.78 0.82
CA MET A 91 8.88 -17.99 0.78
C MET A 91 9.31 -19.19 1.64
N VAL A 92 9.95 -20.18 1.02
CA VAL A 92 10.59 -21.30 1.75
C VAL A 92 12.08 -20.98 1.92
N LEU A 93 12.38 -20.09 2.87
CA LEU A 93 13.76 -19.74 3.19
C LEU A 93 14.38 -20.79 4.12
N ARG A 94 15.55 -21.32 3.73
CA ARG A 94 16.38 -22.20 4.54
C ARG A 94 17.75 -21.54 4.72
N MET A 95 18.23 -21.48 5.96
CA MET A 95 19.54 -20.94 6.30
C MET A 95 20.28 -21.98 7.13
N GLN A 96 21.50 -22.34 6.70
CA GLN A 96 22.30 -23.42 7.33
C GLN A 96 21.51 -24.72 7.55
N GLY A 97 20.73 -25.15 6.54
CA GLY A 97 19.92 -26.37 6.59
C GLY A 97 18.59 -26.26 7.37
N ARG A 98 18.42 -25.24 8.22
CA ARG A 98 17.19 -25.01 9.01
C ARG A 98 16.24 -24.05 8.30
N ARG A 99 14.93 -24.29 8.42
CA ARG A 99 13.90 -23.39 7.88
C ARG A 99 13.85 -22.12 8.71
N VAL A 100 13.91 -20.97 8.05
CA VAL A 100 13.78 -19.67 8.72
C VAL A 100 12.31 -19.48 9.13
N PRO A 101 12.02 -19.12 10.39
CA PRO A 101 10.65 -18.86 10.82
C PRO A 101 10.04 -17.70 10.03
N ALA A 102 8.81 -17.86 9.53
CA ALA A 102 8.10 -16.83 8.77
C ALA A 102 7.98 -15.49 9.53
N ARG A 103 7.93 -15.54 10.86
CA ARG A 103 7.91 -14.34 11.73
C ARG A 103 9.20 -13.53 11.63
N LEU A 104 10.35 -14.19 11.50
CA LEU A 104 11.64 -13.49 11.37
C LEU A 104 11.73 -12.78 10.02
N VAL A 105 11.23 -13.43 8.96
CA VAL A 105 11.15 -12.85 7.62
C VAL A 105 10.20 -11.65 7.63
N ALA A 106 9.02 -11.76 8.25
CA ALA A 106 8.10 -10.64 8.40
C ALA A 106 8.76 -9.47 9.15
N ALA A 107 9.41 -9.75 10.29
CA ALA A 107 10.11 -8.75 11.09
C ALA A 107 11.20 -8.03 10.27
N ALA A 108 11.95 -8.75 9.44
CA ALA A 108 12.94 -8.16 8.54
C ALA A 108 12.30 -7.20 7.52
N HIS A 109 11.15 -7.54 6.93
CA HIS A 109 10.43 -6.63 6.03
C HIS A 109 9.97 -5.36 6.74
N PHE A 110 9.36 -5.49 7.92
CA PHE A 110 8.94 -4.32 8.71
C PHE A 110 10.13 -3.46 9.16
N ALA A 111 11.24 -4.08 9.55
CA ALA A 111 12.46 -3.37 9.93
C ALA A 111 13.04 -2.61 8.72
N ALA A 112 13.18 -3.27 7.57
CA ALA A 112 13.64 -2.63 6.34
C ALA A 112 12.73 -1.46 5.92
N TRP A 113 11.42 -1.64 6.02
CA TRP A 113 10.45 -0.58 5.71
C TRP A 113 10.56 0.60 6.68
N GLY A 114 10.73 0.35 7.98
CA GLY A 114 10.95 1.39 8.99
C GLY A 114 12.22 2.18 8.75
N VAL A 115 13.34 1.48 8.45
CA VAL A 115 14.62 2.12 8.11
C VAL A 115 14.50 2.96 6.85
N ALA A 116 13.93 2.42 5.77
CA ALA A 116 13.73 3.17 4.53
C ALA A 116 12.87 4.42 4.74
N SER A 117 11.78 4.31 5.51
CA SER A 117 10.91 5.44 5.87
C SER A 117 11.68 6.49 6.68
N GLY A 118 12.52 6.07 7.62
CA GLY A 118 13.35 6.96 8.43
C GLY A 118 14.40 7.70 7.60
N VAL A 119 15.06 7.01 6.66
CA VAL A 119 16.03 7.61 5.73
C VAL A 119 15.35 8.65 4.85
N VAL A 120 14.18 8.34 4.27
CA VAL A 120 13.41 9.28 3.45
C VAL A 120 13.00 10.50 4.28
N ALA A 121 12.48 10.31 5.50
CA ALA A 121 12.10 11.41 6.37
C ALA A 121 13.30 12.29 6.73
N TRP A 122 14.46 11.70 7.02
CA TRP A 122 15.69 12.44 7.30
C TRP A 122 16.14 13.30 6.11
N ILE A 123 16.12 12.75 4.89
CA ILE A 123 16.43 13.50 3.65
C ILE A 123 15.45 14.67 3.47
N VAL A 124 14.14 14.43 3.61
CA VAL A 124 13.10 15.43 3.36
C VAL A 124 13.09 16.56 4.41
N LEU A 125 13.41 16.25 5.68
CA LEU A 125 13.39 17.22 6.78
C LEU A 125 14.70 18.04 6.91
N GLY A 126 15.60 17.97 5.94
CA GLY A 126 16.82 18.79 5.91
C GLY A 126 18.01 18.17 6.65
N GLY A 127 18.11 16.84 6.67
CA GLY A 127 19.28 16.12 7.17
C GLY A 127 20.52 16.17 6.27
N LEU A 128 20.45 16.85 5.12
CA LEU A 128 21.52 17.02 4.14
C LEU A 128 22.06 18.45 4.12
#